data_AF-A0A2V2RG97-F1
#
_entry.id   AF-A0A2V2RG97-F1
#
_cell.length_a   1.000
_cell.length_b   1.000
_cell.length_c   1.000
_cell.angle_alpha   90.00
_cell.angle_beta   90.00
_cell.angle_gamma   90.00
#
_symmetry.space_group_name_H-M   'P 1'
#
loop_
_entity.id
_entity.type
_entity.pdbx_description
1 polymer ?
#
loop_
_entity_poly.entity_id
_entity_poly.type
_entity_poly.pdbx_seq_one_letter_code
_entity_poly.pdbx_strand_id
1 'polypeptide(L)'
;MTSDDDITKNYHGGNPQSRAANKRTRKNKDRARIVVYLHNRSLSFQPSPDFAETMRRLFLVGATAYECYTALGGKHQTYTARFSDLKKDNVIIGIGKTRPTDTGSPAEVCVLRSLWDAVQVAVKLQLTQHEPDSAQNESAEPELPLMAKPDDQEF
;
A
#
# COMPACT_ATOMS: atom_id res chain seq x y z
N MET A 1 -38.31 -34.57 -5.36
CA MET A 1 -38.22 -33.09 -5.41
C MET A 1 -37.19 -32.73 -6.45
N THR A 2 -37.66 -32.33 -7.63
CA THR A 2 -36.84 -31.83 -8.74
C THR A 2 -36.21 -30.49 -8.33
N SER A 3 -35.02 -30.17 -8.82
CA SER A 3 -34.26 -28.96 -8.44
C SER A 3 -34.93 -27.62 -8.81
N ASP A 4 -36.14 -27.68 -9.35
CA ASP A 4 -36.93 -26.58 -9.90
C ASP A 4 -37.92 -25.98 -8.89
N ASP A 5 -38.12 -26.62 -7.73
CA ASP A 5 -39.02 -26.11 -6.67
C ASP A 5 -38.33 -25.17 -5.67
N ASP A 6 -37.01 -24.96 -5.80
CA ASP A 6 -36.31 -24.01 -4.95
C ASP A 6 -36.53 -22.57 -5.45
N ILE A 7 -37.65 -22.00 -5.04
CA ILE A 7 -38.04 -20.59 -5.27
C ILE A 7 -36.95 -19.62 -4.77
N THR A 8 -36.11 -20.03 -3.81
CA THR A 8 -35.03 -19.21 -3.24
C THR A 8 -33.71 -19.31 -4.00
N LYS A 9 -33.58 -20.25 -4.95
CA LYS A 9 -32.36 -20.50 -5.74
C LYS A 9 -31.84 -19.27 -6.49
N ASN A 10 -32.74 -18.35 -6.86
CA ASN A 10 -32.39 -17.09 -7.53
C ASN A 10 -32.24 -15.88 -6.59
N TYR A 11 -32.58 -16.03 -5.31
CA TYR A 11 -32.56 -14.93 -4.33
C TYR A 11 -31.12 -14.57 -3.91
N HIS A 12 -30.17 -15.52 -3.97
CA HIS A 12 -28.78 -15.35 -3.53
C HIS A 12 -27.74 -15.21 -4.66
N GLY A 13 -28.12 -14.64 -5.82
CA GLY A 13 -27.13 -14.18 -6.81
C GLY A 13 -26.65 -15.21 -7.84
N GLY A 14 -27.42 -16.29 -8.05
CA GLY A 14 -27.16 -17.27 -9.11
C GLY A 14 -27.49 -16.79 -10.53
N ASN A 15 -28.48 -15.89 -10.71
CA ASN A 15 -28.90 -15.44 -12.04
C ASN A 15 -27.87 -14.46 -12.67
N PRO A 16 -27.28 -14.77 -13.85
CA PRO A 16 -26.38 -13.88 -14.58
C PRO A 16 -26.97 -12.49 -14.87
N GLN A 17 -28.27 -12.38 -15.14
CA GLN A 17 -28.95 -11.12 -15.37
C GLN A 17 -29.03 -10.27 -14.09
N SER A 18 -29.30 -10.90 -12.94
CA SER A 18 -29.28 -10.22 -11.63
C SER A 18 -27.86 -9.75 -11.26
N ARG A 19 -26.83 -10.51 -11.61
CA ARG A 19 -25.42 -10.09 -11.48
C ARG A 19 -25.10 -8.90 -12.38
N ALA A 20 -25.55 -8.91 -13.63
CA ALA A 20 -25.35 -7.83 -14.59
C ALA A 20 -26.11 -6.55 -14.20
N ALA A 21 -27.36 -6.67 -13.75
CA ALA A 21 -28.16 -5.56 -13.25
C ALA A 21 -27.54 -4.96 -11.97
N ASN A 22 -27.08 -5.79 -11.03
CA ASN A 22 -26.36 -5.32 -9.84
C ASN A 22 -25.07 -4.56 -10.17
N LYS A 23 -24.46 -4.81 -11.33
CA LYS A 23 -23.28 -4.07 -11.79
C LYS A 23 -23.63 -2.64 -12.23
N ARG A 24 -24.91 -2.33 -12.49
CA ARG A 24 -25.42 -0.99 -12.87
C ARG A 24 -26.14 -0.25 -11.74
N THR A 25 -26.33 -0.86 -10.57
CA THR A 25 -27.12 -0.29 -9.46
C THR A 25 -26.28 0.62 -8.53
N ARG A 26 -26.93 1.18 -7.50
CA ARG A 26 -26.35 2.02 -6.41
C ARG A 26 -25.00 1.54 -5.86
N LYS A 27 -24.66 0.26 -6.00
CA LYS A 27 -23.34 -0.31 -5.67
C LYS A 27 -22.18 0.48 -6.28
N ASN A 28 -22.35 1.04 -7.49
CA ASN A 28 -21.33 1.86 -8.13
C ASN A 28 -21.15 3.22 -7.46
N LYS A 29 -22.21 3.80 -6.88
CA LYS A 29 -22.12 5.11 -6.22
C LYS A 29 -21.25 5.03 -4.98
N ASP A 30 -21.50 4.07 -4.09
CA ASP A 30 -20.70 3.92 -2.86
C ASP A 30 -19.26 3.52 -3.16
N ARG A 31 -19.04 2.67 -4.17
CA ARG A 31 -17.68 2.36 -4.67
C ARG A 31 -16.95 3.63 -5.13
N ALA A 32 -17.59 4.43 -5.99
CA ALA A 32 -17.01 5.67 -6.47
C ALA A 32 -16.69 6.64 -5.33
N ARG A 33 -17.59 6.76 -4.34
CA ARG A 33 -17.36 7.61 -3.15
C ARG A 33 -16.15 7.16 -2.34
N ILE A 34 -15.98 5.84 -2.13
CA ILE A 34 -14.80 5.29 -1.44
C ILE A 34 -13.52 5.61 -2.23
N VAL A 35 -13.52 5.39 -3.54
CA VAL A 35 -12.36 5.67 -4.40
C VAL A 35 -11.99 7.15 -4.36
N VAL A 36 -12.97 8.05 -4.52
CA VAL A 36 -12.76 9.50 -4.46
C VAL A 36 -12.24 9.92 -3.08
N TYR A 37 -12.78 9.36 -2.01
CA TYR A 37 -12.31 9.64 -0.65
C TYR A 37 -10.85 9.25 -0.44
N LEU A 38 -10.48 8.02 -0.84
CA LEU A 38 -9.09 7.55 -0.76
C LEU A 38 -8.15 8.37 -1.65
N HIS A 39 -8.61 8.74 -2.85
CA HIS A 39 -7.85 9.58 -3.77
C HIS A 39 -7.52 10.93 -3.14
N ASN A 40 -8.54 11.61 -2.59
CA ASN A 40 -8.37 12.91 -1.95
C ASN A 40 -7.40 12.86 -0.77
N ARG A 41 -7.43 11.78 0.05
CA ARG A 41 -6.47 11.59 1.14
C ARG A 41 -5.03 11.37 0.65
N SER A 42 -4.86 10.84 -0.55
CA SER A 42 -3.55 10.52 -1.13
C SER A 42 -2.90 11.67 -1.89
N LEU A 43 -3.59 12.78 -2.14
CA LEU A 43 -3.09 13.87 -3.00
C LEU A 43 -1.76 14.48 -2.52
N SER A 44 -1.54 14.53 -1.21
CA SER A 44 -0.31 15.06 -0.61
C SER A 44 0.73 13.98 -0.29
N PHE A 45 0.49 12.73 -0.70
CA PHE A 45 1.42 11.65 -0.41
C PHE A 45 2.71 11.80 -1.22
N GLN A 46 3.84 11.73 -0.52
CA GLN A 46 5.16 11.69 -1.12
C GLN A 46 5.97 10.55 -0.48
N PRO A 47 6.49 9.60 -1.27
CA PRO A 47 7.32 8.52 -0.74
C PRO A 47 8.64 9.08 -0.20
N SER A 48 9.13 8.46 0.87
CA SER A 48 10.43 8.71 1.48
C SER A 48 11.43 7.65 1.02
N PRO A 49 12.74 7.96 0.91
CA PRO A 49 13.78 6.94 0.72
C PRO A 49 13.82 5.90 1.84
N ASP A 50 13.39 6.26 3.04
CA ASP A 50 13.19 5.29 4.12
C ASP A 50 11.87 4.54 3.95
N PHE A 51 11.96 3.21 3.82
CA PHE A 51 10.80 2.33 3.71
C PHE A 51 9.89 2.42 4.93
N ALA A 52 10.44 2.53 6.13
CA ALA A 52 9.64 2.60 7.35
C ALA A 52 8.78 3.88 7.39
N GLU A 53 9.38 5.02 7.05
CA GLU A 53 8.68 6.30 6.92
C GLU A 53 7.65 6.29 5.78
N THR A 54 7.96 5.69 4.63
CA THR A 54 6.99 5.51 3.54
C THR A 54 5.77 4.71 3.99
N MET A 55 5.99 3.60 4.70
CA MET A 55 4.90 2.78 5.25
C MET A 55 4.12 3.51 6.35
N ARG A 56 4.77 4.37 7.14
CA ARG A 56 4.09 5.24 8.11
C ARG A 56 3.20 6.26 7.42
N ARG A 57 3.68 6.92 6.36
CA ARG A 57 2.90 7.88 5.57
C ARG A 57 1.73 7.20 4.86
N LEU A 58 1.95 6.02 4.27
CA LEU A 58 0.88 5.21 3.67
C LEU A 58 -0.21 4.87 4.68
N PHE A 59 0.19 4.51 5.89
CA PHE A 59 -0.75 4.29 6.98
C PHE A 59 -1.60 5.53 7.26
N LEU A 60 -1.00 6.72 7.35
CA LEU A 60 -1.72 7.98 7.61
C LEU A 60 -2.73 8.35 6.50
N VAL A 61 -2.33 8.24 5.23
CA VAL A 61 -3.20 8.61 4.10
C VAL A 61 -4.25 7.54 3.80
N GLY A 62 -3.97 6.27 4.09
CA GLY A 62 -4.93 5.18 3.97
C GLY A 62 -6.13 5.34 4.90
N ALA A 63 -7.18 4.59 4.59
CA ALA A 63 -8.39 4.57 5.40
C ALA A 63 -8.95 3.16 5.58
N THR A 64 -9.59 2.96 6.71
CA THR A 64 -10.38 1.77 7.02
C THR A 64 -11.79 1.88 6.43
N ALA A 65 -12.49 0.74 6.31
CA ALA A 65 -13.90 0.74 5.97
C ALA A 65 -14.74 1.54 6.98
N TYR A 66 -14.32 1.52 8.26
CA TYR A 66 -14.93 2.26 9.35
C TYR A 66 -14.91 3.77 9.09
N GLU A 67 -13.71 4.33 8.88
CA GLU A 67 -13.54 5.75 8.64
C GLU A 67 -14.28 6.22 7.38
N CYS A 68 -14.33 5.38 6.34
CA CYS A 68 -15.05 5.71 5.12
C CYS A 68 -16.56 5.83 5.35
N TYR A 69 -17.19 4.90 6.07
CA TYR A 69 -18.64 5.00 6.29
C TYR A 69 -18.99 6.14 7.24
N THR A 70 -18.16 6.38 8.25
CA THR A 70 -18.34 7.50 9.19
C THR A 70 -18.23 8.84 8.47
N ALA A 71 -17.21 9.00 7.61
CA ALA A 71 -16.99 10.25 6.87
C ALA A 71 -18.01 10.48 5.74
N LEU A 72 -18.38 9.43 5.01
CA LEU A 72 -19.23 9.55 3.83
C LEU A 72 -20.72 9.39 4.15
N GLY A 73 -21.08 8.97 5.36
CA GLY A 73 -22.46 8.69 5.73
C GLY A 73 -22.98 7.42 5.04
N GLY A 74 -23.30 6.42 5.84
CA GLY A 74 -23.88 5.17 5.38
C GLY A 74 -23.84 4.07 6.45
N LYS A 75 -24.21 2.86 6.04
CA LYS A 75 -24.20 1.69 6.94
C LYS A 75 -22.85 0.98 6.88
N HIS A 76 -22.28 0.65 8.04
CA HIS A 76 -21.03 -0.10 8.16
C HIS A 76 -21.00 -1.35 7.28
N GLN A 77 -22.03 -2.21 7.37
CA GLN A 77 -22.15 -3.43 6.56
C GLN A 77 -22.05 -3.19 5.04
N THR A 78 -22.60 -2.06 4.57
CA THR A 78 -22.52 -1.71 3.14
C THR A 78 -21.09 -1.37 2.75
N TYR A 79 -20.40 -0.52 3.52
CA TYR A 79 -19.02 -0.13 3.22
C TYR A 79 -18.06 -1.31 3.33
N THR A 80 -18.22 -2.18 4.32
CA THR A 80 -17.42 -3.41 4.44
C THR A 80 -17.60 -4.31 3.23
N ALA A 81 -18.83 -4.50 2.74
CA ALA A 81 -19.06 -5.25 1.51
C ALA A 81 -18.43 -4.57 0.28
N ARG A 82 -18.49 -3.24 0.17
CA ARG A 82 -17.89 -2.50 -0.94
C ARG A 82 -16.36 -2.51 -0.90
N PHE A 83 -15.75 -2.47 0.28
CA PHE A 83 -14.31 -2.67 0.45
C PHE A 83 -13.89 -4.06 -0.04
N SER A 84 -14.64 -5.10 0.34
CA SER A 84 -14.39 -6.46 -0.15
C SER A 84 -14.51 -6.57 -1.67
N ASP A 85 -15.51 -5.92 -2.29
CA ASP A 85 -15.65 -5.87 -3.75
C ASP A 85 -14.46 -5.14 -4.39
N LEU A 86 -14.07 -3.97 -3.88
CA LEU A 86 -12.95 -3.17 -4.40
C LEU A 86 -11.60 -3.90 -4.27
N LYS A 87 -11.40 -4.69 -3.21
CA LYS A 87 -10.23 -5.55 -3.04
C LYS A 87 -10.21 -6.68 -4.05
N LYS A 88 -11.34 -7.37 -4.26
CA LYS A 88 -11.47 -8.42 -5.28
C LYS A 88 -11.17 -7.90 -6.68
N ASP A 89 -11.58 -6.66 -6.96
CA ASP A 89 -11.32 -5.98 -8.22
C ASP A 89 -9.92 -5.33 -8.29
N ASN A 90 -9.06 -5.51 -7.28
CA ASN A 90 -7.73 -4.90 -7.17
C ASN A 90 -7.70 -3.36 -7.28
N VAL A 91 -8.81 -2.68 -6.96
CA VAL A 91 -8.87 -1.21 -6.98
C VAL A 91 -8.23 -0.61 -5.73
N ILE A 92 -8.41 -1.29 -4.60
CA ILE A 92 -7.78 -0.95 -3.33
C ILE A 92 -7.01 -2.16 -2.82
N ILE A 93 -5.99 -1.91 -2.00
CA ILE A 93 -5.22 -2.95 -1.34
C ILE A 93 -5.14 -2.67 0.15
N GLY A 94 -5.01 -3.73 0.94
CA GLY A 94 -4.61 -3.62 2.34
C GLY A 94 -3.10 -3.43 2.46
N ILE A 95 -2.65 -2.59 3.38
CA ILE A 95 -1.22 -2.36 3.63
C ILE A 95 -0.66 -3.25 4.76
N GLY A 96 -1.41 -4.25 5.20
CA GLY A 96 -1.03 -5.16 6.29
C GLY A 96 -1.01 -4.54 7.70
N LYS A 97 -1.52 -3.31 7.85
CA LYS A 97 -1.64 -2.60 9.12
C LYS A 97 -3.10 -2.35 9.48
N THR A 98 -3.40 -2.34 10.78
CA THR A 98 -4.72 -2.09 11.31
C THR A 98 -4.76 -0.79 12.12
N ARG A 99 -5.94 -0.19 12.23
CA ARG A 99 -6.23 0.98 13.06
C ARG A 99 -7.41 0.66 13.98
N PRO A 100 -7.38 1.06 15.26
CA PRO A 100 -8.53 0.88 16.14
C PRO A 100 -9.72 1.71 15.65
N THR A 101 -10.91 1.13 15.68
CA THR A 101 -12.19 1.85 15.51
C THR A 101 -12.64 2.45 16.85
N ASP A 102 -13.67 3.29 16.84
CA ASP A 102 -14.24 3.85 18.08
C ASP A 102 -14.78 2.76 19.04
N THR A 103 -15.07 1.58 18.51
CA THR A 103 -15.46 0.39 19.29
C THR A 103 -14.26 -0.44 19.78
N GLY A 104 -13.04 0.04 19.56
CA GLY A 104 -11.78 -0.63 19.92
C GLY A 104 -11.39 -1.80 19.01
N SER A 105 -12.19 -2.12 18.00
CA SER A 105 -11.91 -3.25 17.10
C SER A 105 -10.87 -2.86 16.05
N PRO A 106 -9.84 -3.69 15.79
CA PRO A 106 -8.86 -3.37 14.76
C PRO A 106 -9.49 -3.52 13.36
N ALA A 107 -9.37 -2.47 12.54
CA ALA A 107 -9.80 -2.47 11.15
C ALA A 107 -8.62 -2.28 10.20
N GLU A 108 -8.60 -3.03 9.11
CA GLU A 108 -7.52 -2.98 8.12
C GLU A 108 -7.50 -1.65 7.37
N VAL A 109 -6.32 -1.04 7.28
CA VAL A 109 -6.10 0.18 6.50
C VAL A 109 -5.88 -0.18 5.05
N CYS A 110 -6.64 0.46 4.16
CA CYS A 110 -6.55 0.26 2.72
C CYS A 110 -6.12 1.55 2.00
N VAL A 111 -5.44 1.38 0.88
CA VAL A 111 -5.02 2.46 -0.03
C VAL A 111 -5.43 2.13 -1.47
N LEU A 112 -5.41 3.13 -2.35
CA LEU A 112 -5.58 2.89 -3.79
C LEU A 112 -4.43 2.03 -4.33
N ARG A 113 -4.75 1.11 -5.23
CA ARG A 113 -3.74 0.26 -5.87
C ARG A 113 -2.69 1.09 -6.63
N SER A 114 -3.13 2.10 -7.37
CA SER A 114 -2.23 2.99 -8.11
C SER A 114 -1.21 3.71 -7.22
N LEU A 115 -1.62 4.09 -6.00
CA LEU A 115 -0.71 4.69 -5.02
C LEU A 115 0.33 3.69 -4.54
N TRP A 116 -0.08 2.45 -4.26
CA TRP A 116 0.82 1.39 -3.86
C TRP A 116 1.84 1.06 -4.95
N ASP A 117 1.39 0.93 -6.19
CA ASP A 117 2.28 0.66 -7.33
C ASP A 117 3.31 1.80 -7.50
N ALA A 118 2.88 3.06 -7.35
CA ALA A 118 3.79 4.20 -7.38
C ALA A 118 4.85 4.14 -6.27
N VAL A 119 4.47 3.70 -5.06
CA VAL A 119 5.41 3.49 -3.95
C VAL A 119 6.41 2.38 -4.27
N GLN A 120 5.97 1.26 -4.82
CA GLN A 120 6.85 0.16 -5.18
C GLN A 120 7.90 0.59 -6.22
N VAL A 121 7.49 1.39 -7.21
CA VAL A 121 8.40 1.96 -8.21
C VAL A 121 9.40 2.92 -7.56
N ALA A 122 8.93 3.84 -6.71
CA ALA A 122 9.79 4.82 -6.06
C ALA A 122 10.86 4.16 -5.17
N VAL A 123 10.48 3.17 -4.37
CA VAL A 123 11.40 2.40 -3.52
C VAL A 123 12.43 1.66 -4.37
N LYS A 124 12.01 1.06 -5.48
CA LYS A 124 12.93 0.35 -6.39
C LYS A 124 13.95 1.29 -7.02
N LEU A 125 13.52 2.48 -7.47
CA LEU A 125 14.41 3.47 -8.07
C LEU A 125 15.43 4.03 -7.07
N GLN A 126 15.03 4.23 -5.81
CA GLN A 126 15.92 4.72 -4.76
C GLN A 126 16.99 3.70 -4.38
N LEU A 127 16.66 2.40 -4.37
CA LEU A 127 17.64 1.33 -4.14
C LEU A 127 18.70 1.28 -5.25
N THR A 128 18.34 1.56 -6.51
CA THR A 128 19.30 1.56 -7.62
C THR A 128 20.23 2.79 -7.64
N GLN A 129 19.87 3.88 -6.95
CA GLN A 129 20.72 5.08 -6.87
C GLN A 129 21.76 5.03 -5.73
N HIS A 130 21.64 4.05 -4.84
CA HIS A 130 22.51 3.88 -3.68
C HIS A 130 23.51 2.72 -3.81
N GLU A 131 23.67 2.12 -4.99
CA GLU A 131 24.86 1.31 -5.25
C GLU A 131 26.08 2.23 -5.19
N PRO A 132 26.99 2.04 -4.21
CA PRO A 132 28.21 2.82 -4.18
C PRO A 132 29.05 2.44 -5.39
N ASP A 133 29.54 3.44 -6.12
CA ASP A 133 30.69 3.32 -7.03
C ASP A 133 31.86 2.70 -6.25
N SER A 134 31.86 1.38 -6.15
CA SER A 134 32.87 0.55 -5.50
C SER A 134 33.85 -0.03 -6.52
N ALA A 135 33.87 0.55 -7.72
CA ALA A 135 34.81 0.25 -8.78
C ALA A 135 35.60 1.52 -9.12
N GLN A 136 36.52 1.92 -8.24
CA GLN A 136 37.80 2.60 -8.54
C GLN A 136 38.46 3.12 -7.26
N ASN A 137 39.20 2.28 -6.55
CA ASN A 137 40.44 2.73 -5.90
C ASN A 137 41.36 1.52 -5.63
N GLU A 138 41.82 0.90 -6.72
CA GLU A 138 43.00 0.03 -6.64
C GLU A 138 44.25 0.91 -6.47
N SER A 139 45.11 0.50 -5.54
CA SER A 139 46.53 0.88 -5.41
C SER A 139 46.89 2.34 -5.11
N ALA A 140 46.89 2.68 -3.82
CA ALA A 140 47.94 3.54 -3.27
C ALA A 140 48.75 2.72 -2.27
N GLU A 141 49.91 2.22 -2.71
CA GLU A 141 50.92 1.63 -1.82
C GLU A 141 51.35 2.67 -0.78
N PRO A 142 51.46 2.32 0.51
CA PRO A 142 52.11 3.20 1.47
C PRO A 142 53.62 3.13 1.27
N GLU A 143 54.22 4.23 0.80
CA GLU A 143 55.68 4.42 0.86
C GLU A 143 56.13 4.30 2.32
N LEU A 144 56.94 3.27 2.60
CA LEU A 144 57.60 3.07 3.88
C LEU A 144 58.62 4.21 4.10
N PRO A 145 58.66 4.84 5.30
CA PRO A 145 59.72 5.80 5.60
C PRO A 145 61.07 5.08 5.66
N LEU A 146 62.00 5.53 4.81
CA LEU A 146 63.41 5.13 4.81
C LEU A 146 64.01 5.31 6.21
N MET A 147 64.43 4.20 6.82
CA MET A 147 65.24 4.21 8.04
C MET A 147 66.51 5.03 7.83
N ALA A 148 66.73 6.01 8.70
CA ALA A 148 67.99 6.73 8.80
C ALA A 148 69.11 5.76 9.21
N LYS A 149 70.25 5.85 8.51
CA LYS A 149 71.47 5.10 8.84
C LYS A 149 72.01 5.58 10.19
N PRO A 150 72.64 4.70 10.99
CA PRO A 150 73.40 5.14 12.16
C PRO A 150 74.68 5.84 11.69
N ASP A 151 74.92 7.04 12.22
CA ASP A 151 76.20 7.73 12.06
C ASP A 151 77.26 7.01 12.90
N ASP A 152 78.17 6.34 12.21
CA ASP A 152 79.51 6.02 12.70
C ASP A 152 80.30 7.33 12.80
N GLN A 153 80.56 7.83 14.01
CA GLN A 153 81.75 8.65 14.26
C GLN A 153 82.40 8.28 15.61
N GLU A 154 83.58 7.67 15.45
CA GLU A 154 84.66 7.52 16.41
C GLU A 154 85.09 8.88 16.98
N PHE A 155 85.32 8.97 18.29
CA PHE A 155 86.58 9.35 18.95
C PHE A 155 86.41 9.43 20.48
#